data_AF-A0A9E1RSR9-F1
#
_entry.id   AF-A0A9E1RSR9-F1
#
_cell.length_a   1.000
_cell.length_b   1.000
_cell.length_c   1.000
_cell.angle_alpha   90.00
_cell.angle_beta   90.00
_cell.angle_gamma   90.00
#
_symmetry.space_group_name_H-M   'P 1'
#
loop_
_entity.id
_entity.type
_entity.pdbx_description
1 polymer ?
#
loop_
_entity_poly.entity_id
_entity_poly.type
_entity_poly.pdbx_seq_one_letter_code
_entity_poly.pdbx_strand_id
1 'polypeptide(L)'
;MRVDELKRRMGDAIDVQWKSFLLVPEPKIRSLEKFSRYTESWQRPADMEPAAKFTTPWASGATPPSSSFPAQMAWKASAHFGDEAQQRYH
;
A
#
# COMPACT_ATOMS: atom_id res chain seq x y z
N MET A 1 -0.58 15.76 -2.97
CA MET A 1 -1.75 15.70 -3.88
C MET A 1 -2.06 14.23 -4.14
N ARG A 2 -3.26 13.78 -3.77
CA ARG A 2 -3.69 12.37 -3.91
C ARG A 2 -4.16 12.09 -5.33
N VAL A 3 -4.07 10.84 -5.76
CA VAL A 3 -4.47 10.42 -7.12
C VAL A 3 -5.95 10.70 -7.38
N ASP A 4 -6.83 10.49 -6.41
CA ASP A 4 -8.28 10.77 -6.58
C ASP A 4 -8.58 12.25 -6.74
N GLU A 5 -7.86 13.11 -6.02
CA GLU A 5 -7.99 14.55 -6.18
C GLU A 5 -7.47 15.01 -7.54
N LEU A 6 -6.41 14.36 -8.06
CA LEU A 6 -5.91 14.60 -9.41
C LEU A 6 -6.93 14.17 -10.47
N LYS A 7 -7.53 12.98 -10.35
CA LYS A 7 -8.62 12.51 -11.21
C LYS A 7 -9.77 13.51 -11.24
N ARG A 8 -10.22 13.97 -10.06
CA ARG A 8 -11.32 14.94 -9.94
C ARG A 8 -11.01 16.28 -10.62
N ARG A 9 -9.78 16.78 -10.51
CA ARG A 9 -9.38 18.08 -11.08
C ARG A 9 -9.18 18.03 -12.59
N MET A 10 -8.62 16.93 -13.09
CA MET A 10 -8.23 16.81 -14.50
C MET A 10 -9.33 16.18 -15.37
N GLY A 11 -10.29 15.49 -14.76
CA GLY A 11 -11.37 14.80 -15.48
C GLY A 11 -10.81 13.90 -16.58
N ASP A 12 -11.38 14.02 -17.77
CA ASP A 12 -11.04 13.20 -18.94
C ASP A 12 -9.69 13.57 -19.59
N ALA A 13 -9.00 14.60 -19.09
CA ALA A 13 -7.67 14.97 -19.60
C ALA A 13 -6.58 13.97 -19.20
N ILE A 14 -6.87 13.06 -18.26
CA ILE A 14 -5.95 12.01 -17.83
C ILE A 14 -6.66 10.66 -17.74
N ASP A 15 -5.92 9.60 -18.05
CA ASP A 15 -6.30 8.22 -17.74
C ASP A 15 -5.35 7.69 -16.64
N VAL A 16 -5.91 7.13 -15.57
CA VAL A 16 -5.14 6.62 -14.43
C VAL A 16 -5.24 5.11 -14.38
N GLN A 17 -4.11 4.46 -14.63
CA GLN A 17 -4.00 3.01 -14.60
C GLN A 17 -3.18 2.54 -13.40
N TRP A 18 -3.79 1.66 -12.60
CA TRP A 18 -3.11 1.04 -11.46
C TRP A 18 -2.35 -0.20 -11.89
N LYS A 19 -1.05 -0.23 -11.58
CA LYS A 19 -0.17 -1.37 -11.86
C LYS A 19 0.54 -1.77 -10.56
N SER A 20 0.48 -3.05 -10.23
CA SER A 20 1.13 -3.61 -9.05
C SER A 20 2.35 -4.45 -9.43
N PHE A 21 3.40 -4.35 -8.60
CA PHE A 21 4.67 -5.04 -8.76
C PHE A 21 5.13 -5.58 -7.42
N LEU A 22 5.97 -6.62 -7.45
CA LEU A 22 6.56 -7.14 -6.22
C LEU A 22 7.63 -6.18 -5.70
N LEU A 23 7.37 -5.58 -4.54
CA LEU A 23 8.36 -4.79 -3.80
C LEU A 23 9.39 -5.69 -3.09
N VAL A 24 8.95 -6.86 -2.63
CA VAL A 24 9.77 -7.88 -1.96
C VAL A 24 9.55 -9.19 -2.72
N PRO A 25 10.26 -9.39 -3.85
CA PRO A 25 10.07 -10.57 -4.70
C PRO A 25 10.52 -11.85 -3.99
N GLU A 26 11.70 -11.81 -3.37
CA GLU A 26 12.21 -12.93 -2.57
C GLU A 26 11.80 -12.77 -1.10
N PRO A 27 11.26 -13.84 -0.45
CA PRO A 27 10.90 -13.79 0.96
C PRO A 27 12.06 -13.38 1.87
N LYS A 28 11.79 -12.46 2.80
CA LYS A 28 12.76 -12.02 3.81
C LYS A 28 12.18 -12.19 5.20
N ILE A 29 12.93 -12.87 6.06
CA ILE A 29 12.59 -12.96 7.49
C ILE A 29 13.19 -11.74 8.19
N ARG A 30 12.36 -11.00 8.93
CA ARG A 30 12.80 -9.88 9.77
C ARG A 30 12.39 -10.18 11.21
N SER A 31 13.25 -9.84 12.17
CA SER A 31 12.81 -9.86 13.56
C SER A 31 11.74 -8.79 13.78
N LEU A 32 10.81 -9.06 14.69
CA LEU A 32 9.76 -8.11 15.06
C LEU A 32 10.37 -6.78 15.50
N GLU A 33 11.38 -6.80 16.38
CA GLU A 33 12.08 -5.61 16.86
C GLU A 33 12.64 -4.74 15.73
N LYS A 34 13.37 -5.35 14.77
CA LYS A 34 13.93 -4.61 13.64
C LYS A 34 12.84 -4.03 12.74
N PHE A 35 11.74 -4.76 12.56
CA PHE A 35 10.62 -4.29 11.77
C PHE A 35 9.88 -3.14 12.45
N SER A 36 9.57 -3.25 13.74
CA SER A 36 8.94 -2.17 14.52
C SER A 36 9.78 -0.90 14.47
N ARG A 37 11.11 -1.00 14.68
CA ARG A 37 12.02 0.15 14.54
C ARG A 37 12.03 0.73 13.13
N TYR A 38 12.01 -0.13 12.10
CA TYR A 38 11.92 0.33 10.71
C TYR A 38 10.64 1.15 10.47
N THR A 39 9.51 0.69 11.00
CA THR A 39 8.21 1.36 10.80
C THR A 39 8.10 2.72 11.49
N GLU A 40 8.97 3.05 12.46
CA GLU A 40 9.04 4.40 13.05
C GLU A 40 9.29 5.48 11.98
N SER A 41 10.03 5.13 10.92
CA SER A 41 10.26 6.03 9.79
C SER A 41 8.98 6.44 9.05
N TRP A 42 7.87 5.70 9.25
CA TRP A 42 6.55 6.04 8.69
C TRP A 42 5.89 7.22 9.41
N GLN A 43 6.40 7.67 10.57
CA GLN A 43 5.89 8.87 11.23
C GLN A 43 6.07 10.10 10.33
N ARG A 44 7.22 10.22 9.66
CA ARG A 44 7.50 11.33 8.75
C ARG A 44 6.43 11.47 7.64
N PRO A 45 6.11 10.44 6.83
CA PRO A 45 5.03 10.58 5.83
C PRO A 45 3.65 10.75 6.47
N ALA A 46 3.41 10.24 7.68
CA ALA A 46 2.15 10.48 8.40
C ALA A 46 1.95 11.97 8.73
N ASP A 47 3.02 12.66 9.15
CA ASP A 47 2.98 14.09 9.46
C ASP A 47 2.81 14.96 8.20
N MET A 48 3.23 14.46 7.03
CA MET A 48 3.18 15.19 5.75
C MET A 48 1.79 15.21 5.11
N GLU A 49 0.92 14.24 5.40
CA GLU A 49 -0.39 14.11 4.76
C GLU A 49 -1.44 13.67 5.80
N PRO A 50 -2.16 14.62 6.43
CA PRO A 50 -3.12 14.32 7.51
C PRO A 50 -4.26 13.36 7.10
N ALA A 51 -4.57 13.27 5.81
CA ALA A 51 -5.59 12.34 5.31
C ALA A 51 -5.06 10.89 5.16
N ALA A 52 -3.76 10.65 5.30
CA ALA A 52 -3.18 9.32 5.30
C ALA A 52 -3.03 8.82 6.74
N LYS A 53 -3.73 7.72 7.07
CA LYS A 53 -3.68 7.10 8.39
C LYS A 53 -2.53 6.09 8.42
N PHE A 54 -1.54 6.31 9.27
CA PHE A 54 -0.48 5.35 9.53
C PHE A 54 -0.61 4.82 10.95
N THR A 55 -0.47 3.51 11.11
CA THR A 55 -0.22 2.90 12.43
C THR A 55 1.28 2.70 12.54
N THR A 56 1.94 3.59 13.28
CA THR A 56 3.39 3.55 13.49
C THR A 56 3.72 3.92 14.96
N PRO A 57 4.67 3.21 15.60
CA PRO A 57 5.38 2.03 15.11
C PRO A 57 4.46 0.78 14.99
N TRP A 58 4.98 -0.29 14.40
CA TRP A 58 4.30 -1.57 14.28
C TRP A 58 4.01 -2.16 15.67
N ALA A 59 2.80 -1.91 16.18
CA ALA A 59 2.40 -2.19 17.55
C ALA A 59 1.56 -3.48 17.70
N SER A 60 1.15 -4.12 16.60
CA SER A 60 0.25 -5.29 16.64
C SER A 60 0.90 -6.55 17.20
N GLY A 61 2.23 -6.62 17.28
CA GLY A 61 2.97 -7.84 17.62
C GLY A 61 2.91 -8.93 16.54
N ALA A 62 2.18 -8.71 15.45
CA ALA A 62 2.08 -9.65 14.35
C ALA A 62 3.44 -9.81 13.65
N THR A 63 3.73 -11.03 13.18
CA THR A 63 4.92 -11.33 12.39
C THR A 63 5.02 -10.39 11.20
N PRO A 64 6.18 -9.74 10.97
CA PRO A 64 6.37 -8.86 9.83
C PRO A 64 6.08 -9.55 8.48
N PRO A 65 5.54 -8.83 7.49
CA PRO A 65 5.34 -9.39 6.15
C PRO A 65 6.69 -9.80 5.55
N SER A 66 6.76 -11.04 5.07
CA SER A 66 7.98 -11.61 4.49
C SER A 66 8.10 -11.37 2.97
N SER A 67 6.98 -11.17 2.28
CA SER A 67 6.92 -10.96 0.83
C SER A 67 5.75 -10.06 0.46
N SER A 68 5.85 -9.37 -0.67
CA SER A 68 4.73 -8.66 -1.29
C SER A 68 3.81 -9.58 -2.11
N PHE A 69 4.14 -10.86 -2.23
CA PHE A 69 3.39 -11.82 -3.05
C PHE A 69 1.91 -11.97 -2.64
N PRO A 70 1.55 -12.05 -1.35
CA PRO A 70 0.14 -12.12 -0.96
C PRO A 70 -0.67 -10.90 -1.42
N ALA A 71 -0.12 -9.69 -1.29
CA ALA A 71 -0.77 -8.47 -1.77
C ALA A 71 -0.86 -8.45 -3.30
N GLN A 72 0.18 -8.94 -4.00
CA GLN A 72 0.17 -9.05 -5.46
C GLN A 72 -0.91 -10.03 -5.94
N MET A 73 -1.06 -11.18 -5.29
CA MET A 73 -2.12 -12.13 -5.61
C MET A 73 -3.50 -11.52 -5.41
N ALA A 74 -3.73 -10.83 -4.29
CA ALA A 74 -5.00 -10.16 -4.02
C ALA A 74 -5.34 -9.13 -5.12
N TRP A 75 -4.36 -8.31 -5.53
CA TRP A 75 -4.54 -7.38 -6.66
C TRP A 75 -4.90 -8.10 -7.95
N LYS A 76 -4.17 -9.15 -8.33
CA LYS A 76 -4.42 -9.88 -9.58
C LYS A 76 -5.76 -10.61 -9.56
N ALA A 77 -6.13 -11.19 -8.42
CA ALA A 77 -7.41 -11.83 -8.22
C ALA A 77 -8.57 -10.83 -8.34
N SER A 78 -8.42 -9.62 -7.80
CA SER A 78 -9.47 -8.58 -7.83
C SER A 78 -9.91 -8.20 -9.26
N ALA A 79 -9.01 -8.30 -10.24
CA ALA A 79 -9.30 -8.01 -11.65
C ALA A 79 -10.38 -8.94 -12.25
N HIS A 80 -10.61 -10.10 -11.65
CA HIS A 80 -11.65 -11.04 -12.11
C HIS A 80 -13.06 -10.68 -11.61
N PHE A 81 -13.20 -9.67 -10.75
CA PHE A 81 -14.47 -9.26 -10.15
C PHE A 81 -14.99 -7.92 -10.70
N GLY A 82 -14.40 -7.43 -11.80
CA GLY A 82 -14.77 -6.19 -12.46
C GLY A 82 -14.04 -4.96 -11.91
N ASP A 83 -14.12 -3.87 -12.67
CA ASP A 83 -13.32 -2.65 -12.42
C ASP A 83 -13.63 -2.00 -11.07
N GLU A 84 -14.90 -2.00 -10.63
CA GLU A 84 -15.27 -1.42 -9.34
C GLU A 84 -14.66 -2.20 -8.17
N ALA A 85 -14.65 -3.54 -8.24
CA ALA A 85 -14.08 -4.39 -7.20
C ALA A 85 -12.55 -4.25 -7.15
N GLN A 86 -11.90 -4.18 -8.32
CA GLN A 86 -10.47 -3.88 -8.43
C GLN A 86 -10.17 -2.44 -7.96
N GLN A 87 -11.12 -1.52 -8.11
CA GLN A 87 -10.96 -0.15 -7.66
C GLN A 87 -10.88 -0.02 -6.14
N ARG A 88 -11.66 -0.80 -5.40
CA ARG A 88 -11.64 -0.79 -3.93
C ARG A 88 -10.35 -1.34 -3.30
N TYR A 89 -9.47 -1.98 -4.09
CA TYR A 89 -8.15 -2.42 -3.63
C TYR A 89 -7.10 -1.29 -3.65
N HIS A 90 -7.42 -0.13 -4.21
CA HIS A 90 -6.62 1.09 -4.18
C HIS A 90 -7.37 2.24 -3.49
#